data_AF-A0A527VTK8-F1
#
_entry.id   AF-A0A527VTK8-F1
#
_cell.length_a   1.000
_cell.length_b   1.000
_cell.length_c   1.000
_cell.angle_alpha   90.00
_cell.angle_beta   90.00
_cell.angle_gamma   90.00
#
_symmetry.space_group_name_H-M   'P 1'
#
loop_
_entity.id
_entity.type
_entity.pdbx_description
1 polymer ?
#
loop_
_entity_poly.entity_id
_entity_poly.type
_entity_poly.pdbx_seq_one_letter_code
_entity_poly.pdbx_strand_id
1 'polypeptide(L)'
;QTAIAAPMTLVSVLAFAALIVAANQHWPAWTLFLSALLAAAMPSIPALVRARWTEIFRDRPELNTAFAFESAADELVYVAGASLSVGLSAALFPEAGMVVSTLLLALGSAAFLLQRSSEPPIRPAEHGATSSAIRLRSVQIITFALIFVGATFATTEVTTVAITKALGQPEAASLVIGVYALGSFVVG
;
A
#
# COMPACT_ATOMS: atom_id res chain seq x y z
N GLN A 1 -8.66 17.90 -0.48
CA GLN A 1 -7.89 16.65 -0.36
C GLN A 1 -6.48 16.79 -0.97
N THR A 2 -6.35 17.58 -2.03
CA THR A 2 -5.10 17.82 -2.76
C THR A 2 -3.93 18.34 -1.91
N ALA A 3 -4.19 19.18 -0.90
CA ALA A 3 -3.15 19.81 -0.07
C ALA A 3 -2.37 18.85 0.84
N ILE A 4 -2.93 17.68 1.18
CA ILE A 4 -2.30 16.69 2.07
C ILE A 4 -1.81 15.48 1.27
N ALA A 5 -2.57 15.05 0.26
CA ALA A 5 -2.20 13.93 -0.57
C ALA A 5 -0.93 14.21 -1.41
N ALA A 6 -0.77 15.43 -1.94
CA ALA A 6 0.41 15.80 -2.74
C ALA A 6 1.75 15.72 -1.97
N PRO A 7 1.90 16.34 -0.78
CA PRO A 7 3.15 16.21 -0.03
C PRO A 7 3.39 14.78 0.47
N MET A 8 2.34 14.03 0.84
CA MET A 8 2.47 12.63 1.21
C MET A 8 2.97 11.75 0.06
N THR A 9 2.40 11.91 -1.15
CA THR A 9 2.90 11.22 -2.35
C THR A 9 4.37 11.56 -2.61
N LEU A 10 4.76 12.85 -2.52
CA LEU A 10 6.15 13.25 -2.75
C LEU A 10 7.10 12.62 -1.74
N VAL A 11 6.76 12.64 -0.46
CA VAL A 11 7.56 11.99 0.59
C VAL A 11 7.71 10.50 0.30
N SER A 12 6.62 9.80 -0.04
CA SER A 12 6.68 8.37 -0.33
C SER A 12 7.49 8.05 -1.58
N VAL A 13 7.34 8.81 -2.66
CA VAL A 13 8.12 8.60 -3.90
C VAL A 13 9.61 8.81 -3.64
N LEU A 14 9.97 9.88 -2.91
CA LEU A 14 11.37 10.11 -2.52
C LEU A 14 11.89 9.02 -1.60
N ALA A 15 11.08 8.52 -0.67
CA ALA A 15 11.44 7.45 0.24
C ALA A 15 11.66 6.11 -0.50
N PHE A 16 10.81 5.76 -1.47
CA PHE A 16 11.04 4.58 -2.32
C PHE A 16 12.27 4.73 -3.20
N ALA A 17 12.50 5.92 -3.78
CA ALA A 17 13.70 6.18 -4.56
C ALA A 17 14.96 6.02 -3.69
N ALA A 18 14.96 6.57 -2.47
CA ALA A 18 16.03 6.40 -1.51
C ALA A 18 16.23 4.93 -1.11
N LEU A 19 15.14 4.18 -0.93
CA LEU A 19 15.19 2.74 -0.64
C LEU A 19 15.86 1.95 -1.78
N ILE A 20 15.46 2.21 -3.04
CA ILE A 20 16.01 1.56 -4.24
C ILE A 20 17.50 1.88 -4.39
N VAL A 21 17.90 3.14 -4.17
CA VAL A 21 19.31 3.55 -4.24
C VAL A 21 20.13 2.93 -3.10
N ALA A 22 19.61 2.96 -1.87
CA ALA A 22 20.26 2.37 -0.71
C ALA A 22 20.46 0.85 -0.87
N ALA A 23 19.47 0.16 -1.45
CA ALA A 23 19.57 -1.27 -1.75
C ALA A 23 20.64 -1.54 -2.82
N ASN A 24 20.62 -0.81 -3.94
CA ASN A 24 21.59 -0.96 -5.02
C ASN A 24 23.03 -0.65 -4.59
N GLN A 25 23.22 0.42 -3.82
CA GLN A 25 24.54 0.86 -3.36
C GLN A 25 25.00 0.17 -2.06
N HIS A 26 24.25 -0.81 -1.57
CA HIS A 26 24.60 -1.58 -0.36
C HIS A 26 24.86 -0.69 0.86
N TRP A 27 24.03 0.34 1.03
CA TRP A 27 24.10 1.25 2.17
C TRP A 27 23.81 0.52 3.49
N PRO A 28 24.16 1.12 4.64
CA PRO A 28 23.91 0.52 5.95
C PRO A 28 22.44 0.13 6.13
N ALA A 29 22.17 -1.03 6.74
CA ALA A 29 20.79 -1.55 6.87
C ALA A 29 19.79 -0.56 7.50
N TRP A 30 20.23 0.33 8.40
CA TRP A 30 19.38 1.35 9.02
C TRP A 30 18.78 2.33 7.99
N THR A 31 19.46 2.62 6.88
CA THR A 31 18.92 3.51 5.83
C THR A 31 17.76 2.87 5.09
N LEU A 32 17.78 1.53 4.94
CA LEU A 32 16.68 0.78 4.35
C LEU A 32 15.44 0.84 5.25
N PHE A 33 15.61 0.61 6.55
CA PHE A 33 14.52 0.70 7.53
C PHE A 33 13.94 2.12 7.60
N LEU A 34 14.79 3.15 7.63
CA LEU A 34 14.33 4.54 7.68
C LEU A 34 13.57 4.93 6.41
N SER A 35 14.09 4.56 5.24
CA SER A 35 13.43 4.84 3.95
C SER A 35 12.10 4.09 3.84
N ALA A 36 12.04 2.83 4.28
CA ALA A 36 10.80 2.06 4.33
C ALA A 36 9.76 2.69 5.29
N LEU A 37 10.21 3.18 6.46
CA LEU A 37 9.34 3.87 7.42
C LEU A 37 8.77 5.17 6.84
N LEU A 38 9.59 5.95 6.13
CA LEU A 38 9.13 7.16 5.46
C LEU A 38 8.19 6.85 4.28
N ALA A 39 8.41 5.74 3.57
CA ALA A 39 7.54 5.30 2.48
C ALA A 39 6.13 4.97 2.99
N ALA A 40 5.99 4.51 4.23
CA ALA A 40 4.70 4.23 4.88
C ALA A 40 3.81 5.48 5.05
N ALA A 41 4.31 6.69 4.77
CA ALA A 41 3.51 7.90 4.68
C ALA A 41 2.65 7.99 3.40
N MET A 42 2.54 6.90 2.62
CA MET A 42 1.76 6.89 1.37
C MET A 42 0.30 7.30 1.62
N PRO A 43 -0.28 8.12 0.73
CA PRO A 43 -1.69 8.46 0.83
C PRO A 43 -2.54 7.23 0.50
N SER A 44 -3.61 7.02 1.27
CA SER A 44 -4.57 5.96 1.02
C SER A 44 -5.51 6.33 -0.13
N ILE A 45 -5.10 6.04 -1.37
CA ILE A 45 -5.89 6.33 -2.59
C ILE A 45 -7.32 5.74 -2.51
N PRO A 46 -7.55 4.48 -2.06
CA PRO A 46 -8.90 3.93 -1.97
C PRO A 46 -9.82 4.69 -1.00
N ALA A 47 -9.27 5.31 0.05
CA ALA A 47 -10.06 6.14 0.95
C ALA A 47 -10.48 7.46 0.28
N LEU A 48 -9.60 8.05 -0.53
CA LEU A 48 -9.90 9.28 -1.29
C LEU A 48 -10.96 9.01 -2.37
N VAL A 49 -10.86 7.88 -3.07
CA VAL A 49 -11.83 7.46 -4.09
C VAL A 49 -13.18 7.16 -3.46
N ARG A 50 -13.23 6.41 -2.36
CA ARG A 50 -14.48 6.17 -1.60
C ARG A 50 -15.13 7.46 -1.11
N ALA A 51 -14.34 8.46 -0.70
CA ALA A 51 -14.87 9.78 -0.35
C ALA A 51 -15.53 10.49 -1.56
N ARG A 52 -14.96 10.36 -2.77
CA ARG A 52 -15.57 10.87 -4.01
C ARG A 52 -16.87 10.13 -4.37
N TRP A 53 -16.88 8.80 -4.33
CA TRP A 53 -18.10 8.01 -4.57
C TRP A 53 -19.23 8.36 -3.60
N THR A 54 -18.90 8.55 -2.32
CA THR A 54 -19.86 8.95 -1.29
C THR A 54 -20.49 10.31 -1.57
N GLU A 55 -19.75 11.23 -2.18
CA GLU A 55 -20.29 12.54 -2.57
C GLU A 55 -21.17 12.42 -3.82
N ILE A 56 -20.73 11.66 -4.83
CA ILE A 56 -21.45 11.52 -6.12
C ILE A 56 -22.77 10.75 -5.96
N PHE A 57 -22.79 9.68 -5.16
CA PHE A 57 -23.94 8.81 -4.93
C PHE A 57 -24.56 9.01 -3.54
N ARG A 58 -24.47 10.23 -3.00
CA ARG A 58 -25.16 10.55 -1.74
C ARG A 58 -26.67 10.27 -1.89
N ASP A 59 -27.23 9.57 -0.91
CA ASP A 59 -28.66 9.20 -0.82
C ASP A 59 -29.18 8.34 -1.99
N ARG A 60 -28.28 7.68 -2.71
CA ARG A 60 -28.55 6.84 -3.88
C ARG A 60 -28.24 5.37 -3.54
N PRO A 61 -29.11 4.39 -3.88
CA PRO A 61 -28.85 2.97 -3.62
C PRO A 61 -27.60 2.44 -4.35
N GLU A 62 -27.18 3.09 -5.43
CA GLU A 62 -26.03 2.72 -6.25
C GLU A 62 -24.68 2.89 -5.54
N LEU A 63 -24.62 3.55 -4.37
CA LEU A 63 -23.40 3.69 -3.57
C LEU A 63 -22.78 2.34 -3.20
N ASN A 64 -23.62 1.35 -2.85
CA ASN A 64 -23.15 0.00 -2.52
C ASN A 64 -22.51 -0.68 -3.74
N THR A 65 -23.07 -0.48 -4.93
CA THR A 65 -22.50 -1.00 -6.18
C THR A 65 -21.17 -0.32 -6.51
N ALA A 66 -21.06 0.99 -6.28
CA ALA A 66 -19.81 1.72 -6.45
C ALA A 66 -18.71 1.20 -5.50
N PHE A 67 -19.02 0.93 -4.23
CA PHE A 67 -18.05 0.35 -3.29
C PHE A 67 -17.69 -1.10 -3.62
N ALA A 68 -18.63 -1.90 -4.12
CA ALA A 68 -18.35 -3.25 -4.59
C ALA A 68 -17.40 -3.22 -5.81
N PHE A 69 -17.64 -2.31 -6.76
CA PHE A 69 -16.75 -2.09 -7.90
C PHE A 69 -15.36 -1.64 -7.47
N GLU A 70 -15.27 -0.67 -6.56
CA GLU A 70 -13.99 -0.20 -6.02
C GLU A 70 -13.21 -1.35 -5.36
N SER A 71 -13.89 -2.16 -4.54
CA SER A 71 -13.26 -3.31 -3.87
C SER A 71 -12.76 -4.36 -4.86
N ALA A 72 -13.52 -4.64 -5.92
CA ALA A 72 -13.10 -5.57 -6.97
C ALA A 72 -11.91 -5.02 -7.79
N ALA A 73 -11.86 -3.70 -8.03
CA ALA A 73 -10.74 -3.06 -8.68
C ALA A 73 -9.48 -3.10 -7.80
N ASP A 74 -9.61 -2.84 -6.49
CA ASP A 74 -8.52 -2.95 -5.52
C ASP A 74 -7.93 -4.37 -5.49
N GLU A 75 -8.79 -5.39 -5.47
CA GLU A 75 -8.36 -6.79 -5.50
C GLU A 75 -7.65 -7.15 -6.81
N LEU A 76 -8.16 -6.68 -7.95
CA LEU A 76 -7.52 -6.90 -9.25
C LEU A 76 -6.12 -6.25 -9.30
N VAL A 77 -5.98 -5.03 -8.78
CA VAL A 77 -4.69 -4.34 -8.68
C VAL A 77 -3.75 -5.08 -7.74
N TYR A 78 -4.24 -5.62 -6.64
CA TYR A 78 -3.45 -6.43 -5.72
C TYR A 78 -2.86 -7.68 -6.40
N VAL A 79 -3.71 -8.49 -7.05
CA VAL A 79 -3.28 -9.73 -7.73
C VAL A 79 -2.40 -9.45 -8.95
N ALA A 80 -2.82 -8.51 -9.81
CA ALA A 80 -2.08 -8.18 -11.02
C ALA A 80 -0.76 -7.46 -10.70
N GLY A 81 -0.77 -6.56 -9.72
CA GLY A 81 0.40 -5.82 -9.27
C GLY A 81 1.48 -6.72 -8.70
N ALA A 82 1.11 -7.68 -7.84
CA ALA A 82 2.04 -8.67 -7.31
C ALA A 82 2.68 -9.51 -8.45
N SER A 83 1.85 -10.02 -9.35
CA SER A 83 2.29 -10.84 -10.48
C SER A 83 3.23 -10.08 -11.43
N LEU A 84 2.87 -8.83 -11.76
CA LEU A 84 3.67 -7.97 -12.62
C LEU A 84 5.00 -7.59 -11.96
N SER A 85 4.98 -7.26 -10.66
CA SER A 85 6.17 -6.91 -9.89
C SER A 85 7.18 -8.07 -9.87
N VAL A 86 6.71 -9.28 -9.53
CA VAL A 86 7.54 -10.50 -9.54
C VAL A 86 8.07 -10.79 -10.94
N GLY A 87 7.22 -10.73 -11.96
CA GLY A 87 7.62 -10.97 -13.36
C GLY A 87 8.68 -9.99 -13.85
N LEU A 88 8.53 -8.69 -13.54
CA LEU A 88 9.52 -7.66 -13.88
C LEU A 88 10.84 -7.90 -13.16
N SER A 89 10.79 -8.20 -11.87
CA SER A 89 12.00 -8.46 -11.07
C SER A 89 12.75 -9.71 -11.53
N ALA A 90 12.03 -10.75 -11.97
CA ALA A 90 12.63 -11.97 -12.51
C ALA A 90 13.21 -11.79 -13.92
N ALA A 91 12.58 -10.97 -14.76
CA ALA A 91 12.96 -10.82 -16.18
C ALA A 91 14.05 -9.76 -16.42
N LEU A 92 14.14 -8.72 -15.58
CA LEU A 92 15.01 -7.56 -15.81
C LEU A 92 16.13 -7.45 -14.76
N PHE A 93 15.77 -7.04 -13.55
CA PHE A 93 16.67 -6.86 -12.41
C PHE A 93 15.83 -6.84 -11.12
N PRO A 94 16.39 -7.22 -9.95
CA PRO A 94 15.62 -7.42 -8.72
C PRO A 94 14.72 -6.24 -8.32
N GLU A 95 15.15 -5.00 -8.57
CA GLU A 95 14.44 -3.77 -8.21
C GLU A 95 13.39 -3.33 -9.25
N ALA A 96 13.28 -4.00 -10.40
CA ALA A 96 12.43 -3.56 -11.51
C ALA A 96 10.95 -3.44 -11.10
N GLY A 97 10.43 -4.40 -10.34
CA GLY A 97 9.07 -4.34 -9.80
C GLY A 97 8.84 -3.12 -8.91
N MET A 98 9.81 -2.79 -8.06
CA MET A 98 9.73 -1.64 -7.15
C MET A 98 9.83 -0.30 -7.89
N VAL A 99 10.70 -0.21 -8.90
CA VAL A 99 10.84 0.98 -9.77
C VAL A 99 9.53 1.25 -10.50
N VAL A 100 8.97 0.24 -11.19
CA VAL A 100 7.72 0.39 -11.93
C VAL A 100 6.56 0.73 -11.00
N SER A 101 6.48 0.10 -9.83
CA SER A 101 5.44 0.42 -8.83
C SER A 101 5.54 1.86 -8.33
N THR A 102 6.76 2.35 -8.09
CA THR A 102 7.01 3.75 -7.67
C THR A 102 6.61 4.74 -8.76
N LEU A 103 6.90 4.43 -10.03
CA LEU A 103 6.49 5.24 -11.17
C LEU A 103 4.97 5.26 -11.34
N LEU A 104 4.31 4.09 -11.25
CA LEU A 104 2.85 4.00 -11.32
C LEU A 104 2.18 4.78 -10.17
N LEU A 105 2.74 4.70 -8.96
CA LEU A 105 2.28 5.51 -7.83
C LEU A 105 2.39 7.01 -8.13
N ALA A 106 3.55 7.46 -8.61
CA ALA A 106 3.80 8.88 -8.89
C ALA A 106 2.85 9.39 -9.99
N LEU A 107 2.75 8.66 -11.10
CA LEU A 107 1.91 9.01 -12.24
C LEU A 107 0.42 8.92 -11.90
N GLY A 108 -0.01 7.85 -11.24
CA GLY A 108 -1.39 7.64 -10.81
C GLY A 108 -1.85 8.68 -9.80
N SER A 109 -1.01 8.98 -8.81
CA SER A 109 -1.29 10.06 -7.84
C SER A 109 -1.34 11.42 -8.54
N ALA A 110 -0.41 11.73 -9.45
CA ALA A 110 -0.43 12.97 -10.19
C ALA A 110 -1.70 13.10 -11.04
N ALA A 111 -2.08 12.05 -11.79
CA ALA A 111 -3.31 12.03 -12.58
C ALA A 111 -4.56 12.21 -11.69
N PHE A 112 -4.61 11.54 -10.55
CA PHE A 112 -5.72 11.65 -9.59
C PHE A 112 -5.85 13.06 -8.99
N LEU A 113 -4.71 13.70 -8.68
CA LEU A 113 -4.65 15.07 -8.16
C LEU A 113 -4.97 16.13 -9.23
N LEU A 114 -4.68 15.84 -10.50
CA LEU A 114 -5.07 16.69 -11.63
C LEU A 114 -6.59 16.66 -11.88
N GLN A 115 -7.27 15.57 -11.50
CA GLN A 115 -8.71 15.42 -11.64
C GLN A 115 -9.48 16.20 -10.55
N ARG A 116 -9.48 17.54 -10.67
CA ARG A 116 -10.12 18.48 -9.73
C ARG A 116 -11.65 18.56 -9.83
N SER A 117 -12.23 18.13 -10.95
CA SER A 117 -13.68 18.22 -11.20
C SER A 117 -14.53 17.39 -10.23
N SER A 118 -13.96 16.32 -9.69
CA SER A 118 -14.62 15.43 -8.71
C SER A 118 -14.11 15.64 -7.28
N GLU A 119 -13.38 16.73 -7.00
CA GLU A 119 -12.91 17.01 -5.64
C GLU A 119 -14.11 17.42 -4.76
N PRO A 120 -14.40 16.68 -3.67
CA PRO A 120 -15.53 17.02 -2.81
C PRO A 120 -15.28 18.38 -2.14
N PRO A 121 -16.32 19.23 -2.01
CA PRO A 121 -16.18 20.55 -1.41
C PRO A 121 -15.66 20.45 0.02
N ILE A 122 -14.75 21.35 0.39
CA ILE A 122 -14.22 21.44 1.75
C ILE A 122 -15.36 21.88 2.67
N ARG A 123 -15.94 20.94 3.42
CA ARG A 123 -16.88 21.29 4.47
C ARG A 123 -16.11 21.84 5.67
N PRO A 124 -16.45 23.03 6.19
CA PRO A 124 -15.92 23.48 7.46
C PRO A 124 -16.31 22.43 8.50
N ALA A 125 -15.34 22.01 9.32
CA ALA A 125 -15.59 21.08 10.41
C ALA A 125 -16.76 21.62 11.25
N GLU A 126 -17.80 20.81 11.44
CA GLU A 126 -18.84 21.16 12.41
C GLU A 126 -18.15 21.44 13.75
N HIS A 127 -18.48 22.58 14.35
CA HIS A 127 -17.92 23.04 15.61
C HIS A 127 -18.34 22.05 16.73
N GLY A 128 -17.59 20.96 16.88
CA GLY A 128 -17.91 19.89 17.83
C GLY A 128 -16.96 18.69 17.81
N ALA A 129 -16.33 18.37 16.68
CA ALA A 129 -15.37 17.26 16.58
C ALA A 129 -13.91 17.75 16.66
N THR A 130 -13.48 18.25 17.82
CA THR A 130 -12.10 18.70 18.06
C THR A 130 -11.13 17.56 18.42
N SER A 131 -11.64 16.33 18.59
CA SER A 131 -10.81 15.18 18.95
C SER A 131 -10.34 14.43 17.71
N SER A 132 -9.03 14.30 17.55
CA SER A 132 -8.42 13.47 16.50
C SER A 132 -9.01 12.05 16.53
N ALA A 133 -9.39 11.51 15.36
CA ALA A 133 -9.87 10.14 15.25
C ALA A 133 -8.89 9.10 15.81
N ILE A 134 -7.58 9.42 15.85
CA ILE A 134 -6.51 8.59 16.44
C ILE A 134 -6.66 8.47 17.97
N ARG A 135 -7.34 9.42 18.62
CA ARG A 135 -7.60 9.39 20.08
C ARG A 135 -8.80 8.52 20.45
N LEU A 136 -9.56 8.01 19.47
CA LEU A 136 -10.66 7.08 19.74
C LEU A 136 -10.08 5.72 20.12
N ARG A 137 -10.46 5.21 21.30
CA ARG A 137 -9.96 3.93 21.84
C ARG A 137 -10.19 2.76 20.87
N SER A 138 -11.32 2.74 20.16
CA SER A 138 -11.63 1.71 19.17
C SER A 138 -10.65 1.75 17.99
N VAL A 139 -10.28 2.94 17.51
CA VAL A 139 -9.29 3.10 16.43
C VAL A 139 -7.93 2.62 16.91
N GLN A 140 -7.51 2.98 18.12
CA GLN A 140 -6.23 2.52 18.69
C GLN A 140 -6.18 0.99 18.81
N ILE A 141 -7.24 0.35 19.29
CA ILE A 141 -7.31 -1.12 19.41
C ILE A 141 -7.17 -1.77 18.04
N ILE A 142 -7.91 -1.28 17.03
CA ILE A 142 -7.84 -1.83 15.66
C ILE A 142 -6.45 -1.61 15.08
N THR A 143 -5.86 -0.42 15.24
CA THR A 143 -4.50 -0.14 14.77
C THR A 143 -3.48 -1.07 15.42
N PHE A 144 -3.55 -1.27 16.75
CA PHE A 144 -2.66 -2.22 17.42
C PHE A 144 -2.85 -3.64 16.93
N ALA A 145 -4.10 -4.10 16.79
CA ALA A 145 -4.38 -5.43 16.27
C ALA A 145 -3.79 -5.62 14.86
N LEU A 146 -3.98 -4.64 13.95
CA LEU A 146 -3.44 -4.67 12.60
C LEU A 146 -1.90 -4.67 12.58
N ILE A 147 -1.25 -3.97 13.51
CA ILE A 147 0.21 -4.02 13.66
C ILE A 147 0.68 -5.44 14.02
N PHE A 148 0.03 -6.11 14.99
CA PHE A 148 0.39 -7.48 15.37
C PHE A 148 0.13 -8.50 14.26
N VAL A 149 -0.99 -8.34 13.57
CA VAL A 149 -1.32 -9.16 12.40
C VAL A 149 -0.23 -8.99 11.34
N GLY A 150 0.07 -7.75 10.94
CA GLY A 150 1.13 -7.45 9.97
C GLY A 150 2.51 -7.96 10.40
N ALA A 151 2.88 -7.81 11.67
CA ALA A 151 4.14 -8.32 12.21
C ALA A 151 4.24 -9.85 12.12
N THR A 152 3.11 -10.56 12.30
CA THR A 152 3.07 -12.02 12.19
C THR A 152 3.30 -12.47 10.75
N PHE A 153 2.62 -11.83 9.78
CA PHE A 153 2.84 -12.09 8.36
C PHE A 153 4.29 -11.80 7.95
N ALA A 154 4.82 -10.62 8.30
CA ALA A 154 6.19 -10.24 7.97
C ALA A 154 7.23 -11.19 8.60
N THR A 155 7.03 -11.60 9.85
CA THR A 155 7.92 -12.56 10.52
C THR A 155 7.92 -13.91 9.82
N THR A 156 6.74 -14.37 9.36
CA THR A 156 6.59 -15.64 8.64
C THR A 156 7.36 -15.61 7.31
N GLU A 157 7.25 -14.52 6.55
CA GLU A 157 7.97 -14.34 5.28
C GLU A 157 9.49 -14.31 5.48
N VAL A 158 9.98 -13.48 6.42
CA VAL A 158 11.43 -13.36 6.70
C VAL A 158 12.01 -14.68 7.20
N THR A 159 11.29 -15.37 8.10
CA THR A 159 11.73 -16.65 8.66
C THR A 159 11.77 -17.74 7.59
N THR A 160 10.79 -17.77 6.68
CA THR A 160 10.77 -18.70 5.53
C THR A 160 12.01 -18.53 4.65
N VAL A 161 12.36 -17.29 4.31
CA VAL A 161 13.56 -16.98 3.52
C VAL A 161 14.83 -17.38 4.29
N ALA A 162 14.90 -17.13 5.59
CA ALA A 162 16.05 -17.48 6.41
C ALA A 162 16.25 -19.01 6.51
N ILE A 163 15.17 -19.78 6.72
CA ILE A 163 15.22 -21.24 6.85
C ILE A 163 15.63 -21.89 5.53
N THR A 164 15.04 -21.48 4.42
CA THR A 164 15.36 -22.03 3.08
C THR A 164 16.81 -21.75 2.70
N LYS A 165 17.32 -20.56 3.04
CA LYS A 165 18.74 -20.22 2.91
C LYS A 165 19.64 -21.07 3.82
N ALA A 166 19.25 -21.32 5.07
CA ALA A 166 20.00 -22.18 6.00
C ALA A 166 20.04 -23.64 5.55
N LEU A 167 18.99 -24.12 4.88
CA LEU A 167 18.92 -25.45 4.27
C LEU A 167 19.66 -25.56 2.93
N GLY A 168 20.31 -24.49 2.46
CA GLY A 168 21.05 -24.46 1.20
C GLY A 168 20.17 -24.44 -0.05
N GLN A 169 18.86 -24.20 0.08
CA GLN A 169 17.90 -24.13 -1.02
C GLN A 169 17.18 -22.77 -1.06
N PRO A 170 17.89 -21.66 -1.34
CA PRO A 170 17.31 -20.32 -1.36
C PRO A 170 16.18 -20.18 -2.40
N GLU A 171 16.20 -20.94 -3.49
CA GLU A 171 15.12 -20.96 -4.49
C GLU A 171 13.82 -21.57 -3.97
N ALA A 172 13.86 -22.40 -2.91
CA ALA A 172 12.65 -22.96 -2.32
C ALA A 172 11.82 -21.90 -1.57
N ALA A 173 12.39 -20.73 -1.24
CA ALA A 173 11.68 -19.65 -0.56
C ALA A 173 10.46 -19.17 -1.35
N SER A 174 10.63 -18.95 -2.66
CA SER A 174 9.55 -18.49 -3.55
C SER A 174 8.44 -19.53 -3.69
N LEU A 175 8.79 -20.82 -3.64
CA LEU A 175 7.85 -21.93 -3.73
C LEU A 175 7.01 -22.05 -2.45
N VAL A 176 7.62 -21.92 -1.26
CA VAL A 176 6.90 -21.90 0.02
C VAL A 176 5.96 -20.70 0.12
N ILE A 177 6.43 -19.51 -0.30
CA ILE A 177 5.61 -18.29 -0.33
C ILE A 177 4.44 -18.46 -1.35
N GLY A 178 4.70 -19.06 -2.51
CA GLY A 178 3.67 -19.34 -3.51
C GLY A 178 2.58 -20.30 -3.02
N VAL A 179 2.95 -21.35 -2.28
CA VAL A 179 1.97 -22.27 -1.64
C VAL A 179 1.15 -21.55 -0.57
N TYR A 180 1.77 -20.67 0.21
CA TYR A 180 1.07 -19.87 1.21
C TYR A 180 0.04 -18.91 0.58
N ALA A 181 0.40 -18.26 -0.53
CA ALA A 181 -0.51 -17.42 -1.29
C ALA A 181 -1.70 -18.21 -1.86
N LEU A 182 -1.43 -19.41 -2.42
CA LEU A 182 -2.48 -20.32 -2.90
C LEU A 182 -3.43 -20.77 -1.77
N GLY A 183 -2.88 -21.13 -0.61
CA GLY A 183 -3.68 -21.50 0.56
C GLY A 183 -4.57 -20.36 1.03
N SER A 184 -4.04 -19.13 1.04
CA SER A 184 -4.80 -17.92 1.38
C SER A 184 -5.92 -17.66 0.37
N PHE A 185 -5.66 -17.87 -0.92
CA PHE A 185 -6.67 -17.71 -1.99
C PHE A 185 -7.80 -18.75 -1.92
N VAL A 186 -7.54 -19.96 -1.45
CA VAL A 186 -8.55 -21.02 -1.34
C VAL A 186 -9.45 -20.84 -0.11
N VAL A 187 -8.92 -20.25 0.96
CA VAL A 187 -9.62 -20.09 2.25
C VAL A 187 -10.28 -18.72 2.40
N GLY A 188 -9.73 -17.68 1.76
CA GLY A 188 -10.24 -16.30 1.77
C GLY A 188 -11.43 -16.10 0.85
#